data_AF-A0A444IXU5-F1
#
_entry.id   AF-A0A444IXU5-F1
#
_cell.length_a   1.000
_cell.length_b   1.000
_cell.length_c   1.000
_cell.angle_alpha   90.00
_cell.angle_beta   90.00
_cell.angle_gamma   90.00
#
_symmetry.space_group_name_H-M   'P 1'
#
loop_
_entity.id
_entity.type
_entity.pdbx_description
1 polymer ?
#
loop_
_entity_poly.entity_id
_entity_poly.type
_entity_poly.pdbx_seq_one_letter_code
_entity_poly.pdbx_strand_id
1 'polypeptide(L)'
;MQQMKVSLLGEIAKIQQDAFNFKARVYQLGVFIFFSIENGDAWVLEATDSDAVQVATEGQPHKPPVTEDKERIVVDWSHNFDLQDKRLFMTEYSDGTEKEITAAPTQQINAALRRIIKQYPKEILNKVHIRDEEDVASA
;
A
#
# COMPACT_ATOMS: atom_id res chain seq x y z
N MET A 1 20.91 19.31 -13.34
CA MET A 1 19.63 18.58 -13.50
C MET A 1 19.21 18.13 -12.11
N GLN A 2 18.12 18.67 -11.58
CA GLN A 2 17.59 18.26 -10.27
C GLN A 2 17.04 16.84 -10.45
N GLN A 3 17.66 15.86 -9.81
CA GLN A 3 17.17 14.50 -9.75
C GLN A 3 15.84 14.59 -8.98
N MET A 4 14.70 14.47 -9.66
CA MET A 4 13.41 14.43 -8.98
C MET A 4 13.44 13.20 -8.08
N LYS A 5 13.52 13.41 -6.77
CA LYS A 5 13.26 12.35 -5.80
C LYS A 5 11.82 11.93 -6.01
N VAL A 6 11.62 10.65 -6.32
CA VAL A 6 10.28 10.06 -6.33
C VAL A 6 9.77 10.10 -4.89
N SER A 7 8.65 10.76 -4.65
CA SER A 7 8.01 10.88 -3.33
C SER A 7 6.81 9.94 -3.24
N LEU A 8 6.54 9.41 -2.04
CA LEU A 8 5.41 8.50 -1.84
C LEU A 8 4.08 9.25 -2.04
N LEU A 9 4.01 10.49 -1.56
CA LEU A 9 2.87 11.38 -1.80
C LEU A 9 2.59 11.59 -3.30
N GLY A 10 3.64 11.70 -4.11
CA GLY A 10 3.53 11.86 -5.56
C GLY A 10 2.94 10.63 -6.24
N GLU A 11 3.31 9.42 -5.81
CA GLU A 11 2.73 8.18 -6.34
C GLU A 11 1.30 7.95 -5.87
N ILE A 12 0.98 8.31 -4.61
CA ILE A 12 -0.40 8.29 -4.10
C ILE A 12 -1.29 9.20 -4.95
N ALA A 13 -0.84 10.43 -5.21
CA ALA A 13 -1.60 11.36 -6.06
C ALA A 13 -1.84 10.81 -7.47
N LYS A 14 -0.86 10.10 -8.06
CA LYS A 14 -1.02 9.46 -9.37
C LYS A 14 -2.06 8.34 -9.35
N ILE A 15 -2.02 7.45 -8.35
CA ILE A 15 -2.99 6.35 -8.30
C ILE A 15 -4.40 6.85 -7.94
N GLN A 16 -4.51 7.88 -7.09
CA GLN A 16 -5.77 8.58 -6.82
C GLN A 16 -6.34 9.19 -8.11
N GLN A 17 -5.50 9.77 -8.96
CA GLN A 17 -5.93 10.32 -10.25
C GLN A 17 -6.40 9.23 -11.22
N ASP A 18 -5.73 8.06 -11.27
CA ASP A 18 -6.21 6.91 -12.04
C ASP A 18 -7.58 6.42 -11.49
N ALA A 19 -7.77 6.36 -10.16
CA ALA A 19 -9.05 6.01 -9.52
C ALA A 19 -10.18 7.01 -9.83
N PHE A 20 -9.91 8.32 -9.74
CA PHE A 20 -10.87 9.38 -10.09
C PHE A 20 -11.36 9.25 -11.55
N ASN A 21 -10.49 8.79 -12.44
CA ASN A 21 -10.83 8.54 -13.84
C ASN A 21 -11.41 7.13 -14.09
N PHE A 22 -11.76 6.38 -13.04
CA PHE A 22 -12.26 5.00 -13.10
C PHE A 22 -11.36 4.06 -13.92
N LYS A 23 -10.05 4.32 -13.88
CA LYS A 23 -9.07 3.62 -14.70
C LYS A 23 -8.35 2.58 -13.85
N ALA A 24 -8.48 1.31 -14.23
CA ALA A 24 -7.71 0.24 -13.60
C ALA A 24 -6.20 0.41 -13.88
N ARG A 25 -5.39 0.35 -12.83
CA ARG A 25 -3.93 0.48 -12.89
C ARG A 25 -3.31 -0.42 -11.83
N VAL A 26 -2.12 -0.93 -12.11
CA VAL A 26 -1.28 -1.58 -11.11
C VAL A 26 0.19 -1.35 -11.45
N TYR A 27 0.97 -0.92 -10.47
CA TYR A 27 2.41 -0.74 -10.63
C TYR A 27 3.13 -0.84 -9.28
N GLN A 28 4.45 -0.94 -9.33
CA GLN A 28 5.31 -1.14 -8.17
C GLN A 28 6.36 -0.03 -8.11
N LEU A 29 6.67 0.45 -6.89
CA LEU A 29 7.81 1.29 -6.61
C LEU A 29 8.48 0.82 -5.29
N GLY A 30 9.70 0.31 -5.39
CA GLY A 30 10.37 -0.28 -4.22
C GLY A 30 9.55 -1.44 -3.65
N VAL A 31 9.23 -1.36 -2.36
CA VAL A 31 8.38 -2.31 -1.62
C VAL A 31 6.88 -2.01 -1.74
N PHE A 32 6.51 -0.88 -2.35
CA PHE A 32 5.12 -0.48 -2.50
C PHE A 32 4.50 -0.99 -3.80
N ILE A 33 3.22 -1.36 -3.71
CA ILE A 33 2.38 -1.70 -4.86
C ILE A 33 1.18 -0.76 -4.84
N PHE A 34 0.96 -0.07 -5.95
CA PHE A 34 -0.16 0.84 -6.13
C PHE A 34 -1.14 0.19 -7.09
N PHE A 35 -2.43 0.19 -6.76
CA PHE A 35 -3.44 -0.21 -7.71
C PHE A 35 -4.74 0.57 -7.57
N SER A 36 -5.43 0.69 -8.69
CA SER A 36 -6.79 1.21 -8.82
C SER A 36 -7.62 0.23 -9.62
N ILE A 37 -8.92 0.21 -9.38
CA ILE A 37 -9.88 -0.65 -10.08
C ILE A 37 -11.00 0.17 -10.70
N GLU A 38 -11.78 -0.44 -11.59
CA GLU A 38 -12.77 0.26 -12.42
C GLU A 38 -13.94 0.86 -11.64
N ASN A 39 -14.18 0.42 -10.40
CA ASN A 39 -15.17 1.07 -9.53
C ASN A 39 -14.67 2.39 -8.93
N GLY A 40 -13.41 2.77 -9.16
CA GLY A 40 -12.80 4.00 -8.66
C GLY A 40 -12.11 3.85 -7.29
N ASP A 41 -12.04 2.65 -6.72
CA ASP A 41 -11.21 2.42 -5.53
C ASP A 41 -9.73 2.40 -5.89
N ALA A 42 -8.89 2.91 -4.99
CA ALA A 42 -7.45 2.80 -5.08
C ALA A 42 -6.80 2.49 -3.73
N TRP A 43 -5.72 1.74 -3.80
CA TRP A 43 -5.02 1.17 -2.66
C TRP A 43 -3.51 1.26 -2.83
N VAL A 44 -2.83 1.36 -1.70
CA VAL A 44 -1.38 1.18 -1.58
C VAL A 44 -1.13 -0.01 -0.68
N LEU A 45 -0.30 -0.94 -1.14
CA LEU A 45 0.18 -2.08 -0.39
C LEU A 45 1.66 -1.92 -0.10
N GLU A 46 2.09 -2.33 1.08
CA GLU A 46 3.48 -2.46 1.49
C GLU A 46 3.77 -3.95 1.69
N ALA A 47 4.77 -4.47 0.97
CA ALA A 47 4.97 -5.90 0.85
C ALA A 47 5.75 -6.56 2.01
N THR A 48 6.35 -5.80 2.92
CA THR A 48 7.19 -6.33 4.00
C THR A 48 6.40 -6.83 5.18
N ASP A 49 5.43 -6.04 5.62
CA ASP A 49 4.54 -6.37 6.75
C ASP A 49 3.11 -6.70 6.29
N SER A 50 2.91 -6.77 4.97
CA SER A 50 1.59 -6.92 4.34
C SER A 50 0.63 -5.81 4.76
N ASP A 51 1.12 -4.59 4.94
CA ASP A 51 0.31 -3.43 5.27
C ASP A 51 -0.42 -2.89 4.03
N ALA A 52 -1.58 -2.30 4.26
CA ALA A 52 -2.40 -1.70 3.22
C ALA A 52 -3.15 -0.46 3.71
N VAL A 53 -3.40 0.45 2.77
CA VAL A 53 -4.27 1.59 3.00
C VAL A 53 -5.06 1.94 1.75
N GLN A 54 -6.35 2.18 1.92
CA GLN A 54 -7.21 2.71 0.87
C GLN A 54 -6.95 4.21 0.71
N VAL A 55 -6.65 4.65 -0.51
CA VAL A 55 -6.35 6.05 -0.83
C VAL A 55 -7.42 6.71 -1.70
N ALA A 56 -8.36 5.94 -2.23
CA ALA A 56 -9.58 6.47 -2.85
C ALA A 56 -10.72 5.47 -2.71
N THR A 57 -11.96 5.98 -2.62
CA THR A 57 -13.19 5.18 -2.65
C THR A 57 -14.11 5.73 -3.72
N GLU A 58 -14.55 4.88 -4.65
CA GLU A 58 -15.50 5.23 -5.71
C GLU A 58 -15.13 6.52 -6.48
N GLY A 59 -13.83 6.67 -6.78
CA GLY A 59 -13.28 7.81 -7.50
C GLY A 59 -13.04 9.05 -6.63
N GLN A 60 -13.43 9.02 -5.34
CA GLN A 60 -13.15 10.10 -4.39
C GLN A 60 -11.81 9.87 -3.71
N PRO A 61 -10.82 10.76 -3.91
CA PRO A 61 -9.52 10.64 -3.26
C PRO A 61 -9.62 10.95 -1.76
N HIS A 62 -9.01 10.10 -0.94
CA HIS A 62 -8.85 10.36 0.49
C HIS A 62 -7.70 11.33 0.73
N LYS A 63 -7.69 11.95 1.92
CA LYS A 63 -6.49 12.63 2.38
C LYS A 63 -5.35 11.60 2.39
N PRO A 64 -4.19 11.88 1.77
CA PRO A 64 -3.08 10.93 1.78
C PRO A 64 -2.74 10.53 3.22
N PRO A 65 -2.68 9.24 3.54
CA PRO A 65 -2.36 8.72 4.87
C PRO A 65 -0.85 8.77 5.11
N VAL A 66 -0.16 9.78 4.57
CA VAL A 66 1.30 9.85 4.55
C VAL A 66 1.75 11.22 4.99
N THR A 67 2.69 11.21 5.93
CA THR A 67 3.50 12.38 6.28
C THR A 67 4.93 12.11 5.81
N GLU A 68 5.41 12.90 4.87
CA GLU A 68 6.76 12.79 4.30
C GLU A 68 7.51 14.11 4.50
N ASP A 69 8.70 14.02 5.10
CA ASP A 69 9.65 15.12 5.21
C ASP A 69 11.00 14.73 4.56
N LYS A 70 12.06 15.51 4.82
CA LYS A 70 13.37 15.27 4.18
C LYS A 70 14.08 14.00 4.70
N GLU A 71 13.70 13.51 5.87
CA GLU A 71 14.38 12.46 6.61
C GLU A 71 13.51 11.20 6.78
N ARG A 72 12.19 11.35 6.83
CA ARG A 72 11.26 10.26 7.17
C ARG A 72 9.99 10.25 6.30
N ILE A 73 9.47 9.05 6.10
CA ILE A 73 8.15 8.78 5.54
C ILE A 73 7.40 7.99 6.60
N VAL A 74 6.26 8.51 7.04
CA VAL A 74 5.35 7.85 7.98
C VAL A 74 4.04 7.63 7.24
N VAL A 75 3.53 6.39 7.28
CA VAL A 75 2.28 6.00 6.64
C VAL A 75 1.32 5.48 7.71
N ASP A 76 0.11 6.03 7.74
CA ASP A 76 -0.97 5.60 8.61
C ASP A 76 -1.70 4.41 7.95
N TRP A 77 -1.15 3.20 8.12
CA TRP A 77 -1.76 1.98 7.61
C TRP A 77 -3.05 1.65 8.35
N SER A 78 -4.11 1.35 7.60
CA SER A 78 -5.42 1.02 8.19
C SER A 78 -5.78 -0.46 8.07
N HIS A 79 -5.07 -1.22 7.24
CA HIS A 79 -5.35 -2.62 6.99
C HIS A 79 -4.06 -3.43 6.93
N ASN A 80 -4.18 -4.74 7.17
CA ASN A 80 -3.30 -5.71 6.53
C ASN A 80 -3.99 -6.29 5.28
N PHE A 81 -3.21 -6.95 4.41
CA PHE A 81 -3.75 -7.68 3.28
C PHE A 81 -3.25 -9.11 3.20
N ASP A 82 -4.04 -9.96 2.57
CA ASP A 82 -3.63 -11.31 2.20
C ASP A 82 -4.10 -11.69 0.80
N LEU A 83 -3.31 -12.52 0.12
CA LEU A 83 -3.58 -13.02 -1.22
C LEU A 83 -3.72 -14.55 -1.19
N GLN A 84 -4.96 -15.02 -1.06
CA GLN A 84 -5.31 -16.44 -1.01
C GLN A 84 -6.16 -16.82 -2.23
N ASP A 85 -5.86 -17.95 -2.86
CA ASP A 85 -6.63 -18.47 -4.00
C ASP A 85 -6.92 -17.45 -5.13
N LYS A 86 -5.95 -16.57 -5.42
CA LYS A 86 -6.08 -15.48 -6.40
C LYS A 86 -7.14 -14.42 -6.04
N ARG A 87 -7.53 -14.35 -4.78
CA ARG A 87 -8.39 -13.32 -4.19
C ARG A 87 -7.55 -12.44 -3.27
N LEU A 88 -7.96 -11.19 -3.13
CA LEU A 88 -7.29 -10.21 -2.27
C LEU A 88 -8.24 -9.85 -1.13
N PHE A 89 -7.77 -10.04 0.09
CA PHE A 89 -8.49 -9.70 1.31
C PHE A 89 -7.81 -8.54 2.01
N MET A 90 -8.60 -7.65 2.59
CA MET A 90 -8.15 -6.56 3.46
C MET A 90 -8.75 -6.79 4.83
N THR A 91 -7.94 -6.74 5.87
CA THR A 91 -8.39 -6.80 7.27
C THR A 91 -8.14 -5.46 7.94
N GLU A 92 -9.18 -4.80 8.40
CA GLU A 92 -9.06 -3.54 9.16
C GLU A 92 -8.32 -3.76 10.48
N TYR A 93 -7.37 -2.88 10.82
CA TYR A 93 -6.65 -2.95 12.09
C TYR A 93 -7.52 -2.58 13.29
N SER A 94 -8.52 -1.72 13.11
CA SER A 94 -9.37 -1.21 14.18
C SER A 94 -10.26 -2.26 14.81
N ASP A 95 -10.83 -3.16 14.01
CA ASP A 95 -11.85 -4.10 14.45
C ASP A 95 -11.65 -5.54 13.93
N GLY A 96 -10.65 -5.77 13.08
CA GLY A 96 -10.38 -7.07 12.48
C GLY A 96 -11.38 -7.46 11.38
N THR A 97 -12.21 -6.52 10.89
CA THR A 97 -13.17 -6.79 9.83
C THR A 97 -12.43 -7.12 8.54
N GLU A 98 -12.69 -8.30 7.99
CA GLU A 98 -12.13 -8.74 6.72
C GLU A 98 -13.09 -8.50 5.56
N LYS A 99 -12.57 -7.98 4.44
CA LYS A 99 -13.31 -7.75 3.20
C LYS A 99 -12.51 -8.21 1.99
N GLU A 100 -13.17 -8.94 1.09
CA GLU A 100 -12.61 -9.24 -0.22
C GLU A 100 -12.68 -7.99 -1.13
N ILE A 101 -11.56 -7.65 -1.76
CA ILE A 101 -11.49 -6.63 -2.81
C ILE A 101 -11.76 -7.28 -4.17
N THR A 102 -13.04 -7.37 -4.50
CA THR A 102 -13.50 -7.88 -5.79
C THR A 102 -12.89 -7.08 -6.94
N ALA A 103 -12.52 -7.77 -8.03
CA ALA A 103 -11.86 -7.20 -9.21
C ALA A 103 -10.45 -6.62 -9.01
N ALA A 104 -9.82 -6.87 -7.85
CA ALA A 104 -8.41 -6.55 -7.66
C ALA A 104 -7.52 -7.24 -8.72
N PRO A 105 -6.45 -6.60 -9.21
CA PRO A 105 -5.52 -7.19 -10.18
C PRO A 105 -4.56 -8.20 -9.52
N THR A 106 -5.11 -9.28 -8.97
CA THR A 106 -4.39 -10.22 -8.07
C THR A 106 -3.21 -10.92 -8.74
N GLN A 107 -3.27 -11.18 -10.04
CA GLN A 107 -2.14 -11.76 -10.78
C GLN A 107 -0.94 -10.81 -10.81
N GLN A 108 -1.18 -9.52 -11.08
CA GLN A 108 -0.15 -8.50 -11.15
C GLN A 108 0.40 -8.16 -9.77
N ILE A 109 -0.46 -8.12 -8.75
CA ILE A 109 -0.07 -7.93 -7.34
C ILE A 109 0.85 -9.08 -6.91
N ASN A 110 0.45 -10.34 -7.11
CA ASN A 110 1.28 -11.51 -6.77
C ASN A 110 2.62 -11.50 -7.53
N ALA A 111 2.63 -11.12 -8.80
CA ALA A 111 3.87 -10.96 -9.56
C ALA A 111 4.79 -9.87 -8.97
N ALA A 112 4.23 -8.77 -8.48
CA ALA A 112 4.99 -7.71 -7.81
C ALA A 112 5.55 -8.17 -6.46
N LEU A 113 4.73 -8.82 -5.61
CA LEU A 113 5.17 -9.39 -4.34
C LEU A 113 6.36 -10.34 -4.52
N ARG A 114 6.27 -11.26 -5.50
CA ARG A 114 7.37 -12.18 -5.82
C ARG A 114 8.65 -11.46 -6.26
N ARG A 115 8.54 -10.36 -6.99
CA ARG A 115 9.70 -9.55 -7.37
C ARG A 115 10.32 -8.86 -6.17
N ILE A 116 9.51 -8.28 -5.28
CA ILE A 116 9.98 -7.60 -4.06
C ILE A 116 10.72 -8.59 -3.16
N ILE A 117 10.12 -9.73 -2.84
CA ILE A 117 10.72 -10.76 -1.99
C ILE A 117 12.04 -11.27 -2.57
N LYS A 118 12.15 -11.37 -3.90
CA LYS A 118 13.40 -11.79 -4.56
C LYS A 118 14.46 -10.69 -4.54
N GLN A 119 14.06 -9.44 -4.70
CA GLN A 119 14.96 -8.29 -4.83
C GLN A 119 15.51 -7.82 -3.48
N TYR A 120 14.72 -7.98 -2.42
CA TYR A 120 15.08 -7.57 -1.07
C TYR A 120 14.99 -8.78 -0.14
N PRO A 121 16.14 -9.41 0.19
CA PRO A 121 16.20 -10.45 1.21
C PRO A 121 15.53 -10.01 2.52
N LYS A 122 15.00 -10.98 3.27
CA LYS A 122 14.24 -10.73 4.51
C LYS A 122 14.99 -9.84 5.51
N GLU A 123 16.33 -9.93 5.56
CA GLU A 123 17.13 -9.10 6.49
C GLU A 123 17.12 -7.61 6.16
N ILE A 124 16.82 -7.24 4.90
CA ILE A 124 16.72 -5.84 4.46
C ILE A 124 15.29 -5.35 4.59
N LEU A 125 14.30 -6.19 4.31
CA LEU A 125 12.88 -5.85 4.48
C LEU A 125 12.56 -5.50 5.93
N ASN A 126 13.07 -6.30 6.88
CA ASN A 126 12.87 -6.04 8.31
C ASN A 126 13.47 -4.72 8.82
N LYS A 127 14.36 -4.07 8.06
CA LYS A 127 14.96 -2.77 8.43
C LYS A 127 14.19 -1.57 7.89
N VAL A 128 13.27 -1.79 6.96
CA VAL A 128 12.38 -0.73 6.44
C VAL A 128 11.30 -0.41 7.47
N HIS A 129 10.91 -1.41 8.26
CA HIS A 129 9.94 -1.26 9.33
C HIS A 129 10.61 -0.95 10.67
N ILE A 130 10.33 0.22 11.22
CA ILE A 130 10.53 0.50 12.65
C ILE A 130 9.11 0.55 13.22
N ARG A 131 8.66 -0.54 13.85
CA ARG A 131 7.50 -0.45 14.75
C ARG A 131 7.97 0.38 15.93
N ASP A 132 7.29 1.49 16.20
CA ASP A 132 7.48 2.19 17.46
C ASP A 132 7.01 1.24 18.58
N GLU A 133 7.93 0.44 19.12
CA GLU A 133 7.72 -0.33 20.35
C GLU A 133 7.69 0.63 21.55
N GLU A 134 6.67 1.47 21.65
CA GLU A 134 6.34 2.22 22.87
C GLU A 134 4.84 2.14 23.13
N ASP A 135 4.34 0.93 23.46
CA ASP A 135 3.03 0.78 24.14
C ASP A 135 2.87 -0.56 24.88
N VAL A 136 3.94 -1.07 25.52
CA VAL A 136 3.80 -2.14 26.53
C VAL A 136 4.74 -1.91 27.71
N ALA A 137 4.56 -0.80 28.41
CA ALA A 137 5.08 -0.65 29.78
C ALA A 137 4.16 0.24 30.63
N SER A 138 3.01 -0.30 31.02
CA SER A 138 2.34 0.11 32.26
C SER A 138 1.36 -0.98 32.72
N ALA A 139 1.92 -1.97 33.40
CA ALA A 139 1.22 -2.78 34.40
C ALA A 139 1.91 -2.53 35.75
#